data_AF-A0A6I7WYS0-F1
#
_entry.id   AF-A0A6I7WYS0-F1
#
_cell.length_a   1.000
_cell.length_b   1.000
_cell.length_c   1.000
_cell.angle_alpha   90.00
_cell.angle_beta   90.00
_cell.angle_gamma   90.00
#
_symmetry.space_group_name_H-M   'P 1'
#
loop_
_entity.id
_entity.type
_entity.pdbx_description
1 polymer ?
#
loop_
_entity_poly.entity_id
_entity_poly.type
_entity_poly.pdbx_seq_one_letter_code
_entity_poly.pdbx_strand_id
1 'polypeptide(L)'
;TTGRYNIETYSADEDTVMEIYHPDGYSMVASGESDGDRGVDDEELQVKTFEAGKTYTIQVYMEDFDNDGYAWVHVWRSPWHPLNCSLSKK
;
A
#
# COMPACT_ATOMS: atom_id res chain seq x y z
N THR A 1 10.90 13.58 6.19
CA THR A 1 9.80 13.99 7.09
C THR A 1 8.77 12.89 7.12
N THR A 2 8.12 12.67 8.27
CA THR A 2 6.97 11.75 8.38
C THR A 2 5.90 12.19 7.40
N GLY A 3 5.24 11.23 6.75
CA GLY A 3 4.26 11.56 5.72
C GLY A 3 3.36 10.40 5.36
N ARG A 4 2.24 10.74 4.72
CA ARG A 4 1.30 9.79 4.13
C ARG A 4 1.65 9.58 2.67
N TYR A 5 1.63 8.34 2.22
CA TYR A 5 2.00 7.93 0.87
C TYR A 5 0.95 6.98 0.34
N ASN A 6 0.71 7.07 -0.96
CA ASN A 6 0.02 6.03 -1.71
C ASN A 6 1.10 5.09 -2.27
N ILE A 7 0.80 3.80 -2.24
CA ILE A 7 1.63 2.73 -2.78
C ILE A 7 0.70 1.91 -3.65
N GLU A 8 0.97 1.91 -4.94
CA GLU A 8 0.19 1.19 -5.94
C GLU A 8 1.10 0.22 -6.67
N THR A 9 0.62 -1.00 -6.84
CA THR A 9 1.24 -1.99 -7.71
C THR A 9 0.63 -1.90 -9.10
N TYR A 10 1.40 -2.36 -10.07
CA TYR A 10 0.95 -2.58 -11.43
C TYR A 10 1.65 -3.82 -11.95
N SER A 11 0.96 -4.59 -12.77
CA SER A 11 1.50 -5.68 -13.55
C SER A 11 1.11 -5.50 -15.02
N ALA A 12 1.57 -6.41 -15.87
CA ALA A 12 1.22 -6.40 -17.29
C ALA A 12 -0.08 -7.15 -17.59
N ASP A 13 -0.45 -8.12 -16.75
CA ASP A 13 -1.46 -9.13 -17.06
C ASP A 13 -2.10 -9.85 -15.85
N GLU A 14 -1.66 -9.59 -14.62
CA GLU A 14 -2.02 -10.43 -13.45
C GLU A 14 -2.27 -9.63 -12.16
N ASP A 15 -3.06 -10.22 -11.24
CA ASP A 15 -3.34 -9.62 -9.94
C ASP A 15 -2.08 -9.59 -9.06
N THR A 16 -1.89 -8.48 -8.34
CA THR A 16 -0.75 -8.33 -7.43
C THR A 16 -1.18 -8.36 -5.98
N VAL A 17 -0.36 -9.01 -5.16
CA VAL A 17 -0.51 -9.02 -3.71
C VAL A 17 0.54 -8.11 -3.09
N MET A 18 0.15 -7.19 -2.21
CA MET A 18 1.06 -6.33 -1.46
C MET A 18 0.93 -6.48 0.05
N GLU A 19 2.08 -6.71 0.70
CA GLU A 19 2.25 -6.62 2.14
C GLU A 19 3.21 -5.49 2.50
N ILE A 20 2.89 -4.76 3.57
CA ILE A 20 3.71 -3.64 4.06
C ILE A 20 3.97 -3.87 5.54
N TYR A 21 5.25 -3.91 5.95
CA TYR A 21 5.62 -4.18 7.34
C TYR A 21 6.24 -2.95 8.00
N HIS A 22 5.77 -2.69 9.22
CA HIS A 22 6.43 -1.75 10.12
C HIS A 22 7.77 -2.35 10.58
N PRO A 23 8.81 -1.52 10.84
CA PRO A 23 10.08 -1.99 11.41
C PRO A 23 9.96 -2.81 12.71
N ASP A 24 8.84 -2.69 13.41
CA ASP A 24 8.54 -3.46 14.64
C ASP A 24 7.97 -4.87 14.32
N GLY A 25 7.88 -5.24 13.05
CA GLY A 25 7.56 -6.59 12.58
C GLY A 25 6.08 -6.89 12.33
N TYR A 26 5.18 -5.92 12.47
CA TYR A 26 3.74 -6.13 12.22
C TYR A 26 3.32 -5.67 10.82
N SER A 27 2.33 -6.33 10.21
CA SER A 27 1.76 -5.90 8.93
C SER A 27 0.92 -4.62 9.13
N MET A 28 1.13 -3.68 8.24
CA MET A 28 0.41 -2.41 8.13
C MET A 28 -0.77 -2.51 7.16
N VAL A 29 -0.89 -3.61 6.42
CA VAL A 29 -2.03 -3.93 5.55
C VAL A 29 -3.11 -4.59 6.41
N ALA A 30 -4.38 -4.31 6.10
CA ALA A 30 -5.48 -4.91 6.85
C ALA A 30 -5.65 -6.38 6.42
N SER A 31 -6.23 -7.22 7.29
CA SER A 31 -6.42 -8.63 6.95
C SER A 31 -7.40 -8.77 5.79
N GLY A 32 -7.00 -9.52 4.75
CA GLY A 32 -7.82 -9.77 3.55
C GLY A 32 -7.96 -8.54 2.65
N GLU A 33 -6.96 -7.66 2.67
CA GLU A 33 -6.91 -6.38 1.95
C GLU A 33 -5.57 -6.22 1.25
N SER A 34 -5.01 -7.34 0.78
CA SER A 34 -3.65 -7.43 0.24
C SER A 34 -3.61 -7.89 -1.19
N ASP A 35 -4.74 -8.35 -1.75
CA ASP A 35 -4.89 -9.16 -2.96
C ASP A 35 -5.74 -8.43 -4.02
N GLY A 36 -5.19 -7.37 -4.60
CA GLY A 36 -5.84 -6.64 -5.70
C GLY A 36 -6.90 -5.63 -5.26
N ASP A 37 -6.82 -5.15 -4.02
CA ASP A 37 -7.81 -4.24 -3.48
C ASP A 37 -7.50 -2.78 -3.84
N ARG A 38 -8.47 -2.15 -4.51
CA ARG A 38 -8.60 -0.68 -4.74
C ARG A 38 -7.65 -0.06 -5.76
N GLY A 39 -6.74 -0.82 -6.38
CA GLY A 39 -5.97 -0.37 -7.53
C GLY A 39 -6.78 -0.40 -8.83
N VAL A 40 -6.12 -0.07 -9.94
CA VAL A 40 -6.70 -0.15 -11.29
C VAL A 40 -6.45 -1.56 -11.83
N ASP A 41 -7.44 -2.18 -12.46
CA ASP A 41 -7.33 -3.50 -13.10
C ASP A 41 -6.88 -4.61 -12.12
N ASP A 42 -7.54 -4.69 -10.95
CA ASP A 42 -7.31 -5.71 -9.90
C ASP A 42 -5.89 -5.68 -9.28
N GLU A 43 -5.21 -4.54 -9.42
CA GLU A 43 -3.97 -4.22 -8.73
C GLU A 43 -4.21 -3.70 -7.31
N GLU A 44 -3.15 -3.65 -6.50
CA GLU A 44 -3.22 -3.33 -5.08
C GLU A 44 -2.88 -1.86 -4.80
N LEU A 45 -3.74 -1.16 -4.05
CA LEU A 45 -3.53 0.24 -3.64
C LEU A 45 -3.66 0.42 -2.13
N GLN A 46 -2.54 0.73 -1.48
CA GLN A 46 -2.49 1.05 -0.06
C GLN A 46 -2.16 2.52 0.19
N VAL A 47 -2.75 3.08 1.25
CA VAL A 47 -2.42 4.44 1.71
C VAL A 47 -1.96 4.39 3.17
N LYS A 48 -0.66 4.60 3.41
CA LYS A 48 -0.04 4.44 4.73
C LYS A 48 0.76 5.66 5.17
N THR A 49 0.91 5.80 6.48
CA THR A 49 1.78 6.82 7.08
C THR A 49 3.12 6.17 7.45
N PHE A 50 4.21 6.81 7.03
CA PHE A 50 5.58 6.38 7.30
C PHE A 50 6.31 7.43 8.11
N GLU A 51 7.03 7.00 9.14
CA GLU A 51 7.82 7.88 10.00
C GLU A 51 9.20 8.16 9.39
N ALA A 52 9.68 9.39 9.53
CA ALA A 52 10.99 9.77 9.04
C ALA A 52 12.11 8.96 9.71
N GLY A 53 13.07 8.49 8.91
CA GLY A 53 14.27 7.80 9.41
C GLY A 53 14.05 6.33 9.77
N LYS A 54 12.84 5.79 9.57
CA LYS A 54 12.56 4.35 9.68
C LYS A 54 12.61 3.70 8.30
N THR A 55 13.02 2.42 8.25
CA THR A 55 13.02 1.60 7.04
C THR A 55 11.88 0.60 7.12
N TYR A 56 10.99 0.66 6.14
CA TYR A 56 9.84 -0.22 6.03
C TYR A 56 10.08 -1.25 4.94
N THR A 57 9.43 -2.41 5.05
CA THR A 57 9.49 -3.45 4.02
C THR A 57 8.18 -3.42 3.24
N ILE A 58 8.28 -3.40 1.92
CA ILE A 58 7.15 -3.63 1.01
C ILE A 58 7.49 -4.94 0.30
N GLN A 59 6.61 -5.94 0.43
CA GLN A 59 6.70 -7.19 -0.31
C GLN A 59 5.57 -7.22 -1.32
N VAL A 60 5.90 -7.55 -2.55
CA VAL A 60 4.94 -7.70 -3.64
C VAL A 60 5.11 -9.08 -4.22
N TYR A 61 3.98 -9.76 -4.41
CA TYR A 61 3.88 -11.06 -5.04
C TYR A 61 2.92 -10.94 -6.22
N MET A 62 3.06 -11.81 -7.19
CA MET A 62 2.02 -11.99 -8.21
C MET A 62 1.16 -13.16 -7.78
N GLU A 63 -0.16 -12.99 -7.86
CA GLU A 63 -1.11 -14.10 -7.68
C GLU A 63 -1.33 -14.78 -9.02
N ASP A 64 -0.38 -15.61 -9.43
CA ASP A 64 -0.48 -16.40 -10.66
C ASP A 64 -0.05 -17.86 -10.46
N PHE A 65 -0.54 -18.73 -11.34
CA PHE A 65 -0.20 -20.14 -11.45
C PHE A 65 1.08 -20.42 -12.23
N ASP A 66 1.61 -19.46 -12.98
CA ASP A 66 2.88 -19.58 -13.67
C ASP A 66 4.02 -18.80 -12.97
N ASN A 67 5.21 -18.82 -13.57
CA ASN A 67 6.45 -18.35 -12.96
C ASN A 67 7.05 -17.14 -13.69
N ASP A 68 6.29 -16.55 -14.62
CA ASP A 68 6.69 -15.43 -15.47
C ASP A 68 5.91 -14.16 -15.10
N GLY A 69 6.46 -13.00 -15.45
CA GLY A 69 5.77 -11.70 -15.34
C GLY A 69 6.55 -10.63 -14.56
N TYR A 70 5.94 -9.46 -14.46
CA TYR A 70 6.57 -8.25 -13.90
C TYR A 70 5.58 -7.48 -13.03
N ALA A 71 6.04 -7.06 -11.86
CA ALA A 71 5.34 -6.10 -11.02
C ALA A 71 6.16 -4.81 -10.86
N TRP A 72 5.49 -3.68 -10.96
CA TRP A 72 6.02 -2.35 -10.65
C TRP A 72 5.39 -1.85 -9.37
N VAL A 73 6.17 -1.14 -8.56
CA VAL A 73 5.68 -0.46 -7.36
C VAL A 73 5.87 1.03 -7.53
N HIS A 74 4.76 1.77 -7.51
CA HIS A 74 4.79 3.21 -7.55
C HIS A 74 4.47 3.80 -6.18
N VAL A 75 5.35 4.67 -5.70
CA VAL A 75 5.19 5.32 -4.39
C VAL A 75 5.18 6.83 -4.58
N TRP A 76 4.09 7.48 -4.15
CA TRP A 76 4.00 8.94 -4.19
C TRP A 76 3.35 9.51 -2.94
N ARG A 77 3.68 10.77 -2.64
CA ARG A 77 3.17 11.45 -1.45
C ARG A 77 1.68 11.69 -1.61
N SER A 78 0.90 11.28 -0.61
CA SER A 78 -0.54 11.53 -0.57
C SER A 78 -0.79 12.91 0.05
N PRO A 79 -1.30 13.90 -0.69
CA PRO A 79 -1.48 15.26 -0.19
C PRO A 79 -2.62 15.37 0.83
N TRP A 80 -3.50 14.36 0.92
CA TRP A 80 -4.68 14.37 1.78
C TRP A 80 -4.36 13.90 3.21
N HIS A 81 -4.45 14.83 4.15
CA HIS A 81 -4.68 14.49 5.56
C HIS A 81 -6.20 14.48 5.78
N PRO A 82 -6.79 13.44 6.40
CA PRO A 82 -8.18 13.55 6.81
C PRO A 82 -8.29 14.78 7.71
N LEU A 83 -9.19 15.70 7.36
CA LEU A 83 -9.54 16.80 8.24
C LEU A 83 -9.92 16.17 9.58
N ASN A 84 -9.21 16.52 10.65
CA ASN A 84 -9.69 16.28 12.00
C ASN A 84 -10.98 17.09 12.16
N CYS A 85 -12.10 16.54 11.70
CA CYS A 85 -13.43 17.01 12.04
C CYS A 85 -13.66 16.62 13.51
N SER A 86 -12.95 17.27 14.43
CA SER A 86 -13.49 17.45 15.76
C SER A 86 -14.76 18.29 15.57
N LEU A 87 -15.90 17.62 15.49
CA LEU A 87 -17.20 18.24 15.66
C LEU A 87 -17.16 18.94 17.02
N SER A 88 -16.81 20.24 17.00
CA SER A 88 -17.12 21.15 18.08
C SER A 88 -18.63 21.17 18.17
N LYS A 89 -19.17 20.39 19.11
CA LYS A 89 -20.57 20.52 19.53
C LYS A 89 -20.70 21.93 20.13
N LYS A 90 -21.38 22.82 19.42
CA LYS A 90 -21.97 24.02 20.01
C LYS A 90 -23.13 23.64 20.90
#